data_AF-A0A0Q0ZE53-F1
#
_entry.id   AF-A0A0Q0ZE53-F1
#
_cell.length_a   1.000
_cell.length_b   1.000
_cell.length_c   1.000
_cell.angle_alpha   90.00
_cell.angle_beta   90.00
_cell.angle_gamma   90.00
#
_symmetry.space_group_name_H-M   'P 1'
#
loop_
_entity.id
_entity.type
_entity.pdbx_description
1 polymer ?
#
loop_
_entity_poly.entity_id
_entity_poly.type
_entity_poly.pdbx_seq_one_letter_code
_entity_poly.pdbx_strand_id
1 'polypeptide(L)'
;MSYVALFGNPNTGKTSLFNCLTGSYEYVGNWSGVTVEKKVGVLRQHGVPVVDLPGIYSLQPLSRDEGVATDFLLTEPCSAIVNIVDASQLQRNLHLTVQLLEFGRPLIIALNMVDVAEKRGIKIDAVKLSRHLGVPVVPVIARTGKGAKELERAILSAKDGHHSRMFIDYGVEVERAIRRIAEQLPDDVPGDKRWMALQFLEGNERLAAYLRDHFDLSPLLAIRKETEQALGCQAAKHIYETRDRWISETIVAAAIEFKPKPLTLTEKVDAVVTNRYVGLPIFLALMYIVFMLTFNWLGTPLADQLDTFFSGPLTDWLSRLLDWAGASPFIEALVLDGIVAGSAVYLCLYRKFSFCSFSFLC
;
A
#
# COMPACT_ATOMS: atom_id res chain seq x y z
N MET A 1 -29.87 7.02 -8.37
CA MET A 1 -28.79 7.44 -9.30
C MET A 1 -27.72 6.37 -9.28
N SER A 2 -27.12 6.03 -10.42
CA SER A 2 -26.07 4.98 -10.49
C SER A 2 -24.69 5.62 -10.54
N TYR A 3 -23.76 5.11 -9.74
CA TYR A 3 -22.42 5.66 -9.59
C TYR A 3 -21.43 5.12 -10.61
N VAL A 4 -20.38 5.88 -10.89
CA VAL A 4 -19.10 5.36 -11.39
C VAL A 4 -18.18 5.17 -10.19
N ALA A 5 -17.74 3.94 -9.95
CA ALA A 5 -16.95 3.61 -8.77
C ALA A 5 -15.46 3.57 -9.11
N LEU A 6 -14.64 4.33 -8.37
CA LEU A 6 -13.18 4.26 -8.48
C LEU A 6 -12.64 3.21 -7.52
N PHE A 7 -12.07 2.15 -8.09
CA PHE A 7 -11.32 1.12 -7.40
C PHE A 7 -9.83 1.24 -7.68
N GLY A 8 -9.01 0.66 -6.82
CA GLY A 8 -7.59 0.52 -7.06
C GLY A 8 -6.85 0.18 -5.78
N ASN A 9 -5.64 -0.34 -5.92
CA ASN A 9 -4.80 -0.64 -4.77
C ASN A 9 -4.40 0.67 -4.06
N PRO A 10 -4.03 0.62 -2.76
CA PRO A 10 -3.39 1.74 -2.08
C PRO A 10 -2.18 2.27 -2.87
N ASN A 11 -1.97 3.59 -2.81
CA ASN A 11 -0.83 4.28 -3.44
C ASN A 11 -0.76 4.21 -4.99
N THR A 12 -1.84 3.85 -5.68
CA THR A 12 -1.91 3.81 -7.16
C THR A 12 -2.20 5.16 -7.82
N GLY A 13 -2.39 6.23 -7.04
CA GLY A 13 -2.77 7.56 -7.54
C GLY A 13 -4.28 7.79 -7.71
N LYS A 14 -5.12 6.92 -7.13
CA LYS A 14 -6.58 7.01 -7.14
C LYS A 14 -7.12 8.39 -6.75
N THR A 15 -6.70 8.95 -5.61
CA THR A 15 -7.16 10.28 -5.14
C THR A 15 -6.78 11.41 -6.11
N SER A 16 -5.57 11.34 -6.70
CA SER A 16 -5.13 12.33 -7.69
C SER A 16 -5.98 12.25 -8.96
N LEU A 17 -6.30 11.05 -9.43
CA LEU A 17 -7.17 10.85 -10.59
C LEU A 17 -8.61 11.28 -10.31
N PHE A 18 -9.14 10.98 -9.12
CA PHE A 18 -10.45 11.45 -8.67
C PHE A 18 -10.55 12.98 -8.79
N ASN A 19 -9.58 13.72 -8.24
CA ASN A 19 -9.55 15.19 -8.31
C ASN A 19 -9.45 15.72 -9.76
N CYS A 20 -8.74 15.00 -10.62
CA CYS A 20 -8.66 15.34 -12.05
C CYS A 20 -10.02 15.17 -12.75
N LEU A 21 -10.76 14.10 -12.44
CA LEU A 21 -12.06 13.79 -13.06
C LEU A 21 -13.20 14.68 -12.53
N THR A 22 -13.21 15.00 -11.23
CA THR A 22 -14.32 15.70 -10.58
C THR A 22 -14.06 17.20 -10.37
N GLY A 23 -12.81 17.60 -10.15
CA GLY A 23 -12.41 18.99 -9.87
C GLY A 23 -12.80 19.54 -8.51
N SER A 24 -14.00 19.23 -8.04
CA SER A 24 -14.49 19.56 -6.71
C SER A 24 -15.33 18.41 -6.15
N TYR A 25 -15.32 18.27 -4.83
CA TYR A 25 -16.18 17.34 -4.12
C TYR A 25 -17.60 17.90 -4.03
N GLU A 26 -18.61 17.06 -4.25
CA GLU A 26 -19.99 17.41 -3.91
C GLU A 26 -20.34 16.99 -2.49
N TYR A 27 -19.79 15.86 -2.03
CA TYR A 27 -20.02 15.33 -0.70
C TYR A 27 -18.77 14.66 -0.13
N VAL A 28 -18.43 15.02 1.11
CA VAL A 28 -17.43 14.35 1.93
C VAL A 28 -18.09 14.00 3.25
N GLY A 29 -18.17 12.71 3.55
CA GLY A 29 -18.70 12.18 4.80
C GLY A 29 -17.98 10.90 5.19
N ASN A 30 -18.61 10.06 6.00
CA ASN A 30 -18.09 8.73 6.32
C ASN A 30 -19.01 7.65 5.75
N TRP A 31 -18.44 6.51 5.38
CA TRP A 31 -19.22 5.31 5.08
C TRP A 31 -19.97 4.84 6.34
N SER A 32 -21.17 4.29 6.15
CA SER A 32 -22.03 3.89 7.27
C SER A 32 -21.33 2.86 8.17
N GLY A 33 -21.26 3.15 9.47
CA GLY A 33 -20.72 2.21 10.46
C GLY A 33 -19.20 2.04 10.47
N VAL A 34 -18.44 2.86 9.73
CA VAL A 34 -16.96 2.81 9.69
C VAL A 34 -16.35 4.22 9.69
N THR A 35 -15.04 4.30 9.94
CA THR A 35 -14.27 5.57 9.98
C THR A 35 -13.73 5.99 8.61
N VAL A 36 -14.04 5.24 7.56
CA VAL A 36 -13.55 5.50 6.20
C VAL A 36 -14.31 6.67 5.57
N GLU A 37 -13.58 7.65 5.06
CA GLU A 37 -14.15 8.80 4.34
C GLU A 37 -14.86 8.35 3.04
N LYS A 38 -16.11 8.77 2.86
CA LYS A 38 -16.88 8.67 1.62
C LYS A 38 -16.74 9.97 0.85
N LYS A 39 -16.08 9.92 -0.31
CA LYS A 39 -15.92 11.06 -1.21
C LYS A 39 -16.74 10.83 -2.47
N VAL A 40 -17.64 11.75 -2.75
CA VAL A 40 -18.47 11.76 -3.96
C VAL A 40 -18.25 13.10 -4.67
N GLY A 41 -18.03 13.03 -5.97
CA GLY A 41 -17.95 14.18 -6.85
C GLY A 41 -18.70 13.89 -8.14
N VAL A 42 -18.73 14.86 -9.04
CA VAL A 42 -19.38 14.70 -10.34
C VAL A 42 -18.37 14.86 -11.44
N LEU A 43 -18.48 14.00 -12.45
CA LEU A 43 -17.70 14.11 -13.67
C LEU A 43 -18.04 15.45 -14.34
N ARG A 44 -17.07 16.38 -14.36
CA ARG A 44 -17.26 17.84 -14.51
C ARG A 44 -18.27 18.27 -15.59
N GLN A 45 -18.33 17.56 -16.72
CA GLN A 45 -19.10 17.97 -17.91
C GLN A 45 -20.35 17.11 -18.17
N HIS A 46 -20.60 16.09 -17.36
CA HIS A 46 -21.57 15.04 -17.71
C HIS A 46 -22.58 14.72 -16.60
N GLY A 47 -22.48 15.34 -15.41
CA GLY A 47 -23.43 15.13 -14.33
C GLY A 47 -23.43 13.70 -13.76
N VAL A 48 -22.40 12.90 -14.07
CA VAL A 48 -22.31 11.50 -13.62
C VAL A 48 -21.65 11.47 -12.25
N PRO A 49 -22.31 10.91 -11.21
CA PRO A 49 -21.73 10.85 -9.88
C PRO A 49 -20.61 9.80 -9.85
N VAL A 50 -19.48 10.21 -9.30
CA VAL A 50 -18.25 9.44 -9.17
C VAL A 50 -17.97 9.26 -7.69
N VAL A 51 -17.85 8.01 -7.24
CA VAL A 51 -17.55 7.67 -5.85
C VAL A 51 -16.14 7.12 -5.73
N ASP A 52 -15.39 7.66 -4.77
CA ASP A 52 -14.07 7.16 -4.41
C ASP A 52 -14.20 6.09 -3.33
N LEU A 53 -13.74 4.87 -3.62
CA LEU A 53 -13.70 3.78 -2.64
C LEU A 53 -12.35 3.70 -1.96
N PRO A 54 -12.23 3.16 -0.74
CA PRO A 54 -10.93 2.95 -0.11
C PRO A 54 -10.03 2.08 -0.98
N GLY A 55 -8.72 2.31 -0.89
CA GLY A 55 -7.74 1.49 -1.61
C GLY A 55 -7.71 0.08 -1.01
N ILE A 56 -7.96 -0.94 -1.83
CA ILE A 56 -8.00 -2.34 -1.40
C ILE A 56 -7.14 -3.22 -2.30
N TYR A 57 -6.67 -4.36 -1.78
CA TYR A 57 -5.90 -5.33 -2.56
C TYR A 57 -6.76 -6.49 -3.10
N SER A 58 -7.90 -6.76 -2.47
CA SER A 58 -8.84 -7.83 -2.78
C SER A 58 -10.24 -7.43 -2.31
N LEU A 59 -11.30 -8.03 -2.86
CA LEU A 59 -12.68 -7.87 -2.36
C LEU A 59 -12.96 -8.72 -1.12
N GLN A 60 -12.00 -9.57 -0.70
CA GLN A 60 -12.03 -10.23 0.59
C GLN A 60 -11.37 -9.32 1.64
N PRO A 61 -12.16 -8.67 2.52
CA PRO A 61 -11.62 -7.70 3.45
C PRO A 61 -10.97 -8.37 4.66
N LEU A 62 -9.85 -7.84 5.12
CA LEU A 62 -9.20 -8.26 6.37
C LEU A 62 -9.69 -7.46 7.59
N SER A 63 -10.36 -6.33 7.34
CA SER A 63 -10.88 -5.44 8.37
C SER A 63 -12.28 -4.91 8.01
N ARG A 64 -12.96 -4.31 8.99
CA ARG A 64 -14.27 -3.67 8.72
C ARG A 64 -14.14 -2.55 7.67
N ASP A 65 -13.08 -1.77 7.75
CA ASP A 65 -12.83 -0.61 6.89
C ASP A 65 -12.56 -1.03 5.43
N GLU A 66 -11.86 -2.14 5.22
CA GLU A 66 -11.66 -2.72 3.87
C GLU A 66 -12.95 -3.29 3.28
N GLY A 67 -13.92 -3.65 4.12
CA GLY A 67 -15.21 -4.20 3.70
C GLY A 67 -16.10 -3.22 2.95
N VAL A 68 -15.83 -1.91 3.05
CA VAL A 68 -16.61 -0.84 2.37
C VAL A 68 -16.73 -1.07 0.87
N ALA A 69 -15.65 -1.51 0.22
CA ALA A 69 -15.64 -1.71 -1.23
C ALA A 69 -16.57 -2.86 -1.65
N THR A 70 -16.60 -3.94 -0.87
CA THR A 70 -17.49 -5.09 -1.08
C THR A 70 -18.92 -4.74 -0.72
N ASP A 71 -19.14 -4.06 0.41
CA ASP A 71 -20.46 -3.58 0.84
C ASP A 71 -21.07 -2.66 -0.23
N PHE A 72 -20.27 -1.78 -0.85
CA PHE A 72 -20.69 -0.93 -1.97
C PHE A 72 -21.16 -1.75 -3.18
N LEU A 73 -20.41 -2.77 -3.60
CA LEU A 73 -20.81 -3.62 -4.73
C LEU A 73 -22.11 -4.40 -4.47
N LEU A 74 -22.39 -4.73 -3.21
CA LEU A 74 -23.59 -5.48 -2.81
C LEU A 74 -24.82 -4.59 -2.61
N THR A 75 -24.64 -3.33 -2.20
CA THR A 75 -25.78 -2.51 -1.73
C THR A 75 -26.06 -1.27 -2.56
N GLU A 76 -25.06 -0.78 -3.31
CA GLU A 76 -25.15 0.50 -4.02
C GLU A 76 -25.19 0.27 -5.55
N PRO A 77 -26.02 1.03 -6.29
CA PRO A 77 -26.10 0.89 -7.74
C PRO A 77 -24.82 1.40 -8.41
N CYS A 78 -24.14 0.51 -9.14
CA CYS A 78 -22.92 0.79 -9.88
C CYS A 78 -23.14 0.64 -11.39
N SER A 79 -22.89 1.72 -12.15
CA SER A 79 -23.03 1.76 -13.61
C SER A 79 -21.74 1.39 -14.33
N ALA A 80 -20.59 1.76 -13.77
CA ALA A 80 -19.28 1.43 -14.31
C ALA A 80 -18.22 1.46 -13.20
N ILE A 81 -17.17 0.68 -13.41
CA ILE A 81 -16.00 0.58 -12.55
C ILE A 81 -14.82 1.19 -13.28
N VAL A 82 -14.13 2.13 -12.63
CA VAL A 82 -12.81 2.61 -13.06
C VAL A 82 -11.80 2.03 -12.10
N ASN A 83 -10.97 1.10 -12.59
CA ASN A 83 -9.93 0.49 -11.78
C ASN A 83 -8.58 1.13 -12.10
N ILE A 84 -7.96 1.78 -11.11
CA ILE A 84 -6.62 2.37 -11.23
C ILE A 84 -5.57 1.29 -10.96
N VAL A 85 -4.73 1.04 -11.95
CA VAL A 85 -3.72 -0.02 -11.93
C VAL A 85 -2.32 0.60 -12.06
N ASP A 86 -1.44 0.33 -11.11
CA ASP A 86 -0.03 0.72 -11.18
C ASP A 86 0.74 -0.20 -12.16
N ALA A 87 1.18 0.37 -13.28
CA ALA A 87 1.96 -0.30 -14.31
C ALA A 87 3.28 -0.90 -13.78
N SER A 88 3.87 -0.31 -12.74
CA SER A 88 5.13 -0.78 -12.15
C SER A 88 4.96 -2.01 -11.24
N GLN A 89 3.71 -2.36 -10.89
CA GLN A 89 3.32 -3.48 -10.02
C GLN A 89 2.12 -4.23 -10.61
N LEU A 90 2.14 -4.47 -11.92
CA LEU A 90 0.98 -4.96 -12.68
C LEU A 90 0.38 -6.26 -12.11
N GLN A 91 1.20 -7.28 -11.83
CA GLN A 91 0.74 -8.57 -11.29
C GLN A 91 -0.09 -8.43 -10.02
N ARG A 92 0.38 -7.64 -9.05
CA ARG A 92 -0.32 -7.39 -7.79
C ARG A 92 -1.65 -6.65 -7.99
N ASN A 93 -1.70 -5.70 -8.93
CA ASN A 93 -2.90 -4.91 -9.18
C ASN A 93 -3.95 -5.69 -10.00
N LEU A 94 -3.50 -6.62 -10.84
CA LEU A 94 -4.41 -7.45 -11.64
C LEU A 94 -5.22 -8.46 -10.81
N HIS A 95 -4.77 -8.80 -9.60
CA HIS A 95 -5.55 -9.61 -8.65
C HIS A 95 -6.91 -8.97 -8.31
N LEU A 96 -6.93 -7.68 -7.94
CA LEU A 96 -8.18 -6.94 -7.75
C LEU A 96 -8.94 -6.79 -9.07
N THR A 97 -8.21 -6.53 -10.17
CA THR A 97 -8.81 -6.33 -11.50
C THR A 97 -9.63 -7.54 -11.94
N VAL A 98 -9.11 -8.76 -11.77
CA VAL A 98 -9.80 -10.00 -12.11
C VAL A 98 -11.12 -10.13 -11.33
N GLN A 99 -11.11 -9.86 -10.03
CA GLN A 99 -12.31 -9.93 -9.20
C GLN A 99 -13.38 -8.91 -9.63
N LEU A 100 -12.96 -7.71 -10.05
CA LEU A 100 -13.86 -6.67 -10.56
C LEU A 100 -14.38 -6.99 -11.97
N LEU A 101 -13.58 -7.66 -12.81
CA LEU A 101 -14.03 -8.16 -14.11
C LEU A 101 -15.08 -9.26 -13.94
N GLU A 102 -14.87 -10.17 -12.97
CA GLU A 102 -15.83 -11.24 -12.65
C GLU A 102 -17.15 -10.70 -12.09
N PHE A 103 -17.15 -9.53 -11.44
CA PHE A 103 -18.37 -8.86 -11.00
C PHE A 103 -19.32 -8.52 -12.17
N GLY A 104 -18.81 -8.46 -13.40
CA GLY A 104 -19.63 -8.40 -14.62
C GLY A 104 -20.22 -7.03 -14.94
N ARG A 105 -19.73 -5.96 -14.32
CA ARG A 105 -20.09 -4.57 -14.67
C ARG A 105 -19.11 -3.98 -15.70
N PRO A 106 -19.53 -2.93 -16.43
CA PRO A 106 -18.63 -2.17 -17.30
C PRO A 106 -17.37 -1.76 -16.55
N LEU A 107 -16.20 -2.21 -16.99
CA LEU A 107 -14.92 -1.92 -16.34
C LEU A 107 -13.97 -1.21 -17.30
N ILE A 108 -13.31 -0.16 -16.81
CA ILE A 108 -12.27 0.59 -17.50
C ILE A 108 -11.03 0.59 -16.62
N ILE A 109 -9.86 0.28 -17.22
CA ILE A 109 -8.59 0.29 -16.51
C ILE A 109 -7.88 1.60 -16.79
N ALA A 110 -7.60 2.36 -15.73
CA ALA A 110 -6.71 3.52 -15.77
C ALA A 110 -5.29 3.05 -15.42
N LEU A 111 -4.47 2.80 -16.44
CA LEU A 111 -3.10 2.32 -16.28
C LEU A 111 -2.18 3.50 -15.93
N ASN A 112 -1.86 3.64 -14.65
CA ASN A 112 -1.04 4.73 -14.12
C ASN A 112 0.44 4.32 -13.98
N MET A 113 1.32 5.30 -13.75
CA MET A 113 2.75 5.08 -13.47
C MET A 113 3.52 4.33 -14.58
N VAL A 114 3.11 4.50 -15.84
CA VAL A 114 3.79 3.90 -17.00
C VAL A 114 5.26 4.35 -17.09
N ASP A 115 5.55 5.60 -16.72
CA ASP A 115 6.91 6.15 -16.67
C ASP A 115 7.79 5.47 -15.61
N VAL A 116 7.21 5.08 -14.47
CA VAL A 116 7.91 4.33 -13.42
C VAL A 116 8.18 2.89 -13.89
N ALA A 117 7.20 2.26 -14.55
CA ALA A 117 7.37 0.93 -15.15
C ALA A 117 8.52 0.93 -16.18
N GLU A 118 8.54 1.91 -17.08
CA GLU A 118 9.61 2.07 -18.08
C GLU A 118 10.99 2.27 -17.43
N LYS A 119 11.07 3.04 -16.35
CA LYS A 119 12.32 3.21 -15.58
C LYS A 119 12.84 1.90 -14.99
N ARG A 120 11.93 0.98 -14.64
CA ARG A 120 12.23 -0.38 -14.16
C ARG A 120 12.48 -1.39 -15.30
N GLY A 121 12.46 -0.94 -16.55
CA GLY A 121 12.68 -1.81 -17.72
C GLY A 121 11.45 -2.63 -18.12
N ILE A 122 10.26 -2.26 -17.62
CA ILE A 122 8.98 -2.91 -17.94
C ILE A 122 8.23 -2.00 -18.92
N LYS A 123 8.04 -2.47 -20.16
CA LYS A 123 7.22 -1.78 -21.15
C LYS A 123 5.89 -2.50 -21.33
N ILE A 124 4.80 -1.81 -20.99
CA ILE A 124 3.45 -2.36 -21.07
C ILE A 124 2.75 -1.82 -22.32
N ASP A 125 2.30 -2.73 -23.18
CA ASP A 125 1.45 -2.39 -24.31
C ASP A 125 -0.01 -2.37 -23.85
N ALA A 126 -0.54 -1.16 -23.62
CA ALA A 126 -1.92 -0.98 -23.18
C ALA A 126 -2.96 -1.52 -24.17
N VAL A 127 -2.67 -1.52 -25.47
CA VAL A 127 -3.58 -2.03 -26.50
C VAL A 127 -3.65 -3.55 -26.43
N LYS A 128 -2.50 -4.23 -26.28
CA LYS A 128 -2.50 -5.68 -26.07
C LYS A 128 -3.15 -6.07 -24.76
N LEU A 129 -2.83 -5.37 -23.67
CA LEU A 129 -3.46 -5.60 -22.37
C LEU A 129 -4.98 -5.44 -22.46
N SER A 130 -5.46 -4.42 -23.16
CA SER A 130 -6.88 -4.19 -23.41
C SER A 130 -7.55 -5.34 -24.17
N ARG A 131 -6.88 -5.89 -25.20
CA ARG A 131 -7.40 -7.04 -25.96
C ARG A 131 -7.46 -8.31 -25.11
N HIS A 132 -6.44 -8.59 -24.30
CA HIS A 132 -6.42 -9.78 -23.44
C HIS A 132 -7.42 -9.70 -22.29
N LEU A 133 -7.57 -8.53 -21.67
CA LEU A 133 -8.53 -8.33 -20.58
C LEU A 133 -9.97 -8.12 -21.08
N GLY A 134 -10.16 -7.85 -22.38
CA GLY A 134 -11.48 -7.59 -22.97
C GLY A 134 -12.12 -6.27 -22.53
N VAL A 135 -11.33 -5.36 -21.95
CA VAL A 135 -11.79 -4.06 -21.43
C VAL A 135 -10.89 -2.92 -21.88
N PRO A 136 -11.40 -1.68 -21.97
CA PRO A 136 -10.57 -0.53 -22.31
C PRO A 136 -9.46 -0.31 -21.26
N VAL A 137 -8.21 -0.20 -21.72
CA VAL A 137 -7.05 0.17 -20.90
C VAL A 137 -6.55 1.52 -21.38
N VAL A 138 -6.65 2.53 -20.52
CA VAL A 138 -6.26 3.91 -20.83
C VAL A 138 -5.02 4.29 -20.01
N PRO A 139 -3.87 4.54 -20.64
CA PRO A 139 -2.71 5.10 -19.95
C PRO A 139 -3.02 6.48 -19.37
N VAL A 140 -2.74 6.68 -18.09
CA VAL A 140 -2.95 7.96 -17.41
C VAL A 140 -1.73 8.39 -16.62
N ILE A 141 -1.60 9.70 -16.40
CA ILE A 141 -0.67 10.27 -15.42
C ILE A 141 -1.50 11.08 -14.44
N ALA A 142 -1.87 10.46 -13.32
CA ALA A 142 -2.80 11.05 -12.35
C ALA A 142 -2.32 12.40 -11.80
N ARG A 143 -0.99 12.62 -11.71
CA ARG A 143 -0.39 13.87 -11.22
C ARG A 143 -0.55 15.05 -12.18
N THR A 144 -0.49 14.79 -13.49
CA THR A 144 -0.56 15.85 -14.52
C THR A 144 -1.92 15.91 -15.22
N GLY A 145 -2.80 14.95 -14.97
CA GLY A 145 -4.10 14.83 -15.64
C GLY A 145 -4.01 14.33 -17.10
N LYS A 146 -2.82 13.95 -17.58
CA LYS A 146 -2.66 13.38 -18.92
C LYS A 146 -3.45 12.07 -19.02
N GLY A 147 -4.24 11.91 -20.08
CA GLY A 147 -5.12 10.75 -20.29
C GLY A 147 -6.50 10.86 -19.61
N ALA A 148 -6.75 11.87 -18.76
CA ALA A 148 -8.04 12.01 -18.07
C ALA A 148 -9.22 12.21 -19.04
N LYS A 149 -9.03 12.98 -20.12
CA LYS A 149 -10.06 13.18 -21.18
C LYS A 149 -10.33 11.91 -22.00
N GLU A 150 -9.34 11.03 -22.15
CA GLU A 150 -9.50 9.75 -22.83
C GLU A 150 -10.25 8.77 -21.94
N LEU A 151 -9.90 8.77 -20.64
CA LEU A 151 -10.59 7.99 -19.63
C LEU A 151 -12.06 8.42 -19.48
N GLU A 152 -12.34 9.73 -19.46
CA GLU A 152 -13.70 10.27 -19.42
C GLU A 152 -14.53 9.78 -20.61
N ARG A 153 -13.98 9.85 -21.83
CA ARG A 153 -14.65 9.31 -23.03
C ARG A 153 -14.88 7.80 -22.94
N ALA A 154 -13.93 7.04 -22.40
CA ALA A 154 -14.08 5.60 -22.21
C ALA A 154 -15.18 5.26 -21.19
N ILE A 155 -15.28 6.01 -20.09
CA ILE A 155 -16.34 5.86 -19.07
C ILE A 155 -17.71 6.10 -19.70
N LEU A 156 -17.86 7.18 -20.47
CA LEU A 156 -19.12 7.53 -21.12
C LEU A 156 -19.53 6.49 -22.16
N SER A 157 -18.57 6.00 -22.96
CA SER A 157 -18.83 4.97 -23.97
C SER A 157 -19.16 3.61 -23.36
N ALA A 158 -18.63 3.31 -22.17
CA ALA A 158 -18.88 2.05 -21.47
C ALA A 158 -20.30 1.94 -20.91
N LYS A 159 -21.08 3.03 -20.80
CA LYS A 159 -22.49 2.93 -20.39
C LYS A 159 -23.37 2.24 -21.43
N ASP A 160 -22.99 2.33 -22.71
CA ASP A 160 -23.85 1.93 -23.84
C ASP A 160 -23.38 0.61 -24.50
N GLY A 161 -22.29 0.01 -24.02
CA GLY A 161 -21.63 -1.13 -24.65
C GLY A 161 -22.09 -2.51 -24.17
N HIS A 162 -22.01 -3.51 -25.06
CA HIS A 162 -21.97 -4.90 -24.65
C HIS A 162 -20.57 -5.21 -24.11
N HIS A 163 -20.47 -5.60 -22.84
CA HIS A 163 -19.20 -5.94 -22.21
C HIS A 163 -18.89 -7.42 -22.41
N SER A 164 -17.69 -7.69 -22.92
CA SER A 164 -17.16 -9.05 -22.98
C SER A 164 -17.02 -9.57 -21.55
N ARG A 165 -17.74 -10.64 -21.21
CA ARG A 165 -17.58 -11.33 -19.94
C ARG A 165 -16.29 -12.13 -19.99
N MET A 166 -15.29 -11.69 -19.26
CA MET A 166 -14.08 -12.46 -19.04
C MET A 166 -14.46 -13.74 -18.27
N PHE A 167 -13.96 -14.89 -18.72
CA PHE A 167 -14.25 -16.18 -18.11
C PHE A 167 -12.94 -16.90 -17.81
N ILE A 168 -12.73 -17.19 -16.52
CA ILE A 168 -11.66 -18.07 -16.04
C ILE A 168 -12.31 -19.40 -15.68
N ASP A 169 -11.76 -20.49 -16.23
CA ASP A 169 -12.13 -21.84 -15.84
C ASP A 169 -11.35 -22.23 -14.57
N TYR A 170 -12.08 -22.43 -13.47
CA TYR A 170 -11.50 -22.84 -12.19
C TYR A 170 -11.33 -24.35 -12.03
N GLY A 171 -11.59 -25.11 -13.10
CA GLY A 171 -11.53 -26.57 -13.10
C GLY A 171 -12.84 -27.20 -12.63
N VAL A 172 -13.01 -28.48 -12.97
CA VAL A 172 -14.28 -29.20 -12.90
C VAL A 172 -14.95 -29.12 -11.52
N GLU A 173 -14.19 -29.28 -10.44
CA GLU A 173 -14.73 -29.31 -9.08
C GLU A 173 -15.25 -27.93 -8.65
N VAL A 174 -14.48 -26.87 -8.88
CA VAL A 174 -14.89 -25.50 -8.55
C VAL A 174 -16.03 -25.04 -9.47
N GLU A 175 -15.98 -25.33 -10.77
CA GLU A 175 -17.07 -24.99 -11.71
C GLU A 175 -18.39 -25.70 -11.39
N ARG A 176 -18.32 -26.93 -10.85
CA ARG A 176 -19.50 -27.64 -10.34
C ARG A 176 -20.04 -26.97 -9.08
N ALA A 177 -19.16 -26.58 -8.16
CA ALA A 177 -19.53 -25.86 -6.94
C ALA A 177 -20.19 -24.52 -7.24
N ILE A 178 -19.61 -23.74 -8.17
CA ILE A 178 -20.16 -22.44 -8.59
C ILE A 178 -21.58 -22.61 -9.14
N ARG A 179 -21.82 -23.59 -10.02
CA ARG A 179 -23.16 -23.87 -10.55
C ARG A 179 -24.16 -24.23 -9.44
N ARG A 180 -23.80 -25.17 -8.56
CA ARG A 180 -24.66 -25.61 -7.45
C ARG A 180 -24.99 -24.46 -6.49
N ILE A 181 -24.03 -23.58 -6.18
CA ILE A 181 -24.27 -22.40 -5.35
C ILE A 181 -25.17 -21.41 -6.09
N ALA A 182 -24.89 -21.10 -7.36
CA ALA A 182 -25.68 -20.16 -8.15
C ALA A 182 -27.16 -20.59 -8.31
N GLU A 183 -27.43 -21.89 -8.41
CA GLU A 183 -28.80 -22.44 -8.45
C GLU A 183 -29.57 -22.25 -7.14
N GLN A 184 -28.86 -22.16 -6.01
CA GLN A 184 -29.46 -21.98 -4.68
C GLN A 184 -29.57 -20.51 -4.28
N LEU A 185 -28.81 -19.62 -4.93
CA LEU A 185 -28.89 -18.19 -4.68
C LEU A 185 -30.23 -17.63 -5.20
N PRO A 186 -30.88 -16.74 -4.43
CA PRO A 186 -32.08 -16.01 -4.89
C PRO A 186 -31.87 -15.27 -6.22
N ASP A 187 -32.95 -15.00 -6.95
CA ASP A 187 -32.90 -14.27 -8.23
C ASP A 187 -32.69 -12.76 -8.05
N ASP A 188 -32.98 -12.22 -6.87
CA ASP A 188 -32.91 -10.79 -6.53
C ASP A 188 -31.55 -10.36 -5.97
N VAL A 189 -30.53 -11.23 -6.07
CA VAL A 189 -29.19 -10.91 -5.57
C VAL A 189 -28.50 -9.78 -6.37
N PRO A 190 -27.70 -8.93 -5.71
CA PRO A 190 -26.97 -7.85 -6.35
C PRO A 190 -25.80 -8.39 -7.17
N GLY A 191 -25.94 -8.41 -8.50
CA GLY A 191 -24.86 -8.74 -9.44
C GLY A 191 -24.96 -10.14 -10.05
N ASP A 192 -23.83 -10.69 -10.48
CA ASP A 192 -23.77 -12.00 -11.14
C ASP A 192 -23.69 -13.13 -10.10
N LYS A 193 -24.58 -14.14 -10.21
CA LYS A 193 -24.61 -15.29 -9.28
C LYS A 193 -23.30 -16.08 -9.28
N ARG A 194 -22.58 -16.13 -10.42
CA ARG A 194 -21.25 -16.76 -10.52
C ARG A 194 -20.25 -16.04 -9.63
N TRP A 195 -20.24 -14.71 -9.67
CA TRP A 195 -19.34 -13.90 -8.86
C TRP A 195 -19.61 -14.10 -7.37
N MET A 196 -20.88 -14.12 -6.95
CA MET A 196 -21.22 -14.40 -5.54
C MET A 196 -20.78 -15.80 -5.12
N ALA A 197 -20.97 -16.80 -5.97
CA ALA A 197 -20.50 -18.15 -5.68
C ALA A 197 -18.96 -18.20 -5.52
N LEU A 198 -18.21 -17.54 -6.39
CA LEU A 198 -16.74 -17.44 -6.30
C LEU A 198 -16.30 -16.77 -4.99
N GLN A 199 -16.87 -15.60 -4.69
CA GLN A 199 -16.58 -14.86 -3.46
C GLN A 199 -16.93 -15.67 -2.19
N PHE A 200 -18.01 -16.46 -2.23
CA PHE A 200 -18.37 -17.35 -1.13
C PHE A 200 -17.36 -18.50 -0.95
N LEU A 201 -16.92 -19.13 -2.05
CA LEU A 201 -15.91 -20.19 -2.05
C LEU A 201 -14.53 -19.69 -1.58
N GLU A 202 -14.20 -18.43 -1.87
CA GLU A 202 -13.00 -17.76 -1.34
C GLU A 202 -13.10 -17.44 0.16
N GLY A 203 -14.30 -17.47 0.73
CA GLY A 203 -14.54 -17.15 2.13
C GLY A 203 -14.65 -15.65 2.39
N ASN A 204 -15.29 -14.91 1.50
CA ASN A 204 -15.63 -13.51 1.74
C ASN A 204 -16.69 -13.40 2.85
N GLU A 205 -16.26 -12.99 4.05
CA GLU A 205 -17.13 -12.90 5.22
C GLU A 205 -18.24 -11.83 5.08
N ARG A 206 -17.97 -10.73 4.37
CA ARG A 206 -18.97 -9.68 4.14
C ARG A 206 -20.10 -10.15 3.24
N LEU A 207 -19.74 -10.85 2.16
CA LEU A 207 -20.73 -11.51 1.32
C LEU A 207 -21.53 -12.56 2.09
N ALA A 208 -20.85 -13.39 2.90
CA ALA A 208 -21.53 -14.39 3.71
C ALA A 208 -22.49 -13.75 4.72
N ALA A 209 -22.11 -12.64 5.35
CA ALA A 209 -23.00 -11.89 6.23
C ALA A 209 -24.22 -11.36 5.48
N TYR A 210 -24.03 -10.73 4.32
CA TYR A 210 -25.12 -10.25 3.47
C TYR A 210 -26.08 -11.37 3.07
N LEU A 211 -25.57 -12.51 2.63
CA LEU A 211 -26.38 -13.66 2.24
C LEU A 211 -27.12 -14.28 3.42
N ARG A 212 -26.52 -14.32 4.62
CA ARG A 212 -27.16 -14.88 5.83
C ARG A 212 -28.45 -14.14 6.20
N ASP A 213 -28.51 -12.85 5.96
CA ASP A 213 -29.68 -12.03 6.26
C ASP A 213 -30.85 -12.32 5.29
N HIS A 214 -30.58 -13.00 4.16
CA HIS A 214 -31.56 -13.28 3.10
C HIS A 214 -31.79 -14.78 2.87
N PHE A 215 -30.88 -15.66 3.30
CA PHE A 215 -30.85 -17.08 2.93
C PHE A 215 -30.08 -17.93 3.96
N ASP A 216 -30.51 -19.18 4.17
CA ASP A 216 -29.78 -20.15 5.02
C ASP A 216 -28.50 -20.63 4.33
N LEU A 217 -27.33 -20.31 4.89
CA LEU A 217 -26.04 -20.67 4.32
C LEU A 217 -25.64 -22.15 4.47
N SER A 218 -26.39 -22.94 5.25
CA SER A 218 -26.03 -24.33 5.55
C SER A 218 -25.77 -25.19 4.29
N PRO A 219 -26.60 -25.12 3.23
CA PRO A 219 -26.35 -25.83 1.97
C PRO A 219 -25.07 -25.39 1.25
N LEU A 220 -24.78 -24.08 1.24
CA LEU A 220 -23.61 -23.48 0.59
C LEU A 220 -22.31 -23.91 1.31
N LEU A 221 -22.34 -23.94 2.64
CA LEU A 221 -21.22 -24.43 3.45
C LEU A 221 -20.93 -25.91 3.20
N ALA A 222 -21.97 -26.73 3.02
CA ALA A 222 -21.81 -28.13 2.64
C ALA A 222 -21.14 -28.27 1.26
N ILE A 223 -21.60 -27.51 0.26
CA ILE A 223 -20.99 -27.50 -1.08
C ILE A 223 -19.51 -27.10 -1.02
N ARG A 224 -19.18 -26.04 -0.27
CA ARG A 224 -17.79 -25.61 -0.11
C ARG A 224 -16.93 -26.72 0.49
N LYS A 225 -17.41 -27.36 1.57
CA LYS A 225 -16.67 -28.45 2.24
C LYS A 225 -16.46 -29.66 1.32
N GLU A 226 -17.48 -30.07 0.57
CA GLU A 226 -17.38 -31.14 -0.43
C GLU A 226 -16.33 -30.80 -1.51
N THR A 227 -16.33 -29.55 -1.97
CA THR A 227 -15.38 -29.05 -2.97
C THR A 227 -13.94 -29.07 -2.45
N GLU A 228 -13.72 -28.61 -1.22
CA GLU A 228 -12.40 -28.62 -0.56
C GLU A 228 -11.89 -30.06 -0.37
N GLN A 229 -12.77 -31.01 -0.05
CA GLN A 229 -12.43 -32.42 0.05
C GLN A 229 -12.03 -33.01 -1.31
N ALA A 230 -12.77 -32.69 -2.38
CA ALA A 230 -12.48 -33.15 -3.73
C ALA A 230 -11.16 -32.55 -4.28
N LEU A 231 -10.86 -31.30 -3.95
CA LEU A 231 -9.61 -30.61 -4.34
C LEU A 231 -8.39 -31.06 -3.53
N GLY A 232 -8.59 -31.58 -2.31
CA GLY A 232 -7.50 -31.85 -1.35
C GLY A 232 -6.85 -30.58 -0.79
N CYS A 233 -7.45 -29.41 -0.99
CA CYS A 233 -6.99 -28.13 -0.48
C CYS A 233 -8.15 -27.14 -0.31
N GLN A 234 -7.90 -25.98 0.30
CA GLN A 234 -8.92 -24.94 0.45
C GLN A 234 -9.33 -24.37 -0.92
N ALA A 235 -10.62 -24.15 -1.13
CA ALA A 235 -11.15 -23.63 -2.39
C ALA A 235 -10.56 -22.23 -2.68
N ALA A 236 -10.43 -21.39 -1.65
CA ALA A 236 -9.78 -20.08 -1.74
C ALA A 236 -8.35 -20.16 -2.29
N LYS A 237 -7.56 -21.15 -1.85
CA LYS A 237 -6.19 -21.35 -2.34
C LYS A 237 -6.17 -21.72 -3.82
N HIS A 238 -7.00 -22.68 -4.23
CA HIS A 238 -7.09 -23.12 -5.62
C HIS A 238 -7.54 -21.99 -6.56
N ILE A 239 -8.55 -21.21 -6.14
CA ILE A 239 -9.04 -20.03 -6.88
C ILE A 239 -7.92 -19.00 -7.04
N TYR A 240 -7.21 -18.67 -5.95
CA TYR A 240 -6.09 -17.74 -5.98
C TYR A 240 -4.98 -18.18 -6.95
N GLU A 241 -4.55 -19.44 -6.86
CA GLU A 241 -3.49 -19.98 -7.73
C GLU A 241 -3.92 -20.00 -9.21
N THR A 242 -5.19 -20.28 -9.48
CA THR A 242 -5.75 -20.25 -10.84
C THR A 242 -5.77 -18.82 -11.41
N ARG A 243 -6.19 -17.84 -10.62
CA ARG A 243 -6.14 -16.42 -11.00
C ARG A 243 -4.70 -15.95 -11.22
N ASP A 244 -3.78 -16.29 -10.32
CA ASP A 244 -2.39 -15.87 -10.42
C ASP A 244 -1.72 -16.42 -11.70
N ARG A 245 -2.03 -17.68 -12.05
CA ARG A 245 -1.59 -18.28 -13.32
C ARG A 245 -2.14 -17.52 -14.53
N TRP A 246 -3.45 -17.26 -14.55
CA TRP A 246 -4.11 -16.52 -15.63
C TRP A 246 -3.57 -15.09 -15.79
N ILE A 247 -3.32 -14.41 -14.66
CA ILE A 247 -2.71 -13.08 -14.62
C ILE A 247 -1.30 -13.13 -15.19
N SER A 248 -0.50 -14.11 -14.78
CA SER A 248 0.88 -14.28 -15.25
C SER A 248 0.92 -14.48 -16.77
N GLU A 249 0.05 -15.35 -17.31
CA GLU A 249 -0.09 -15.57 -18.75
C GLU A 249 -0.52 -14.29 -19.49
N THR A 250 -1.48 -13.55 -18.93
CA THR A 250 -1.95 -12.27 -19.48
C THR A 250 -0.84 -11.23 -19.52
N ILE A 251 -0.04 -11.12 -18.46
CA ILE A 251 1.09 -10.19 -18.40
C ILE A 251 2.15 -10.58 -19.42
N VAL A 252 2.49 -11.86 -19.53
CA VAL A 252 3.48 -12.33 -20.53
C VAL A 252 3.01 -12.04 -21.95
N ALA A 253 1.72 -12.23 -22.24
CA ALA A 253 1.17 -11.94 -23.56
C ALA A 253 1.08 -10.43 -23.87
N ALA A 254 0.83 -9.60 -22.85
CA ALA A 254 0.73 -8.14 -22.98
C ALA A 254 2.08 -7.41 -22.89
N ALA A 255 3.08 -7.98 -22.22
CA ALA A 255 4.40 -7.39 -22.03
C ALA A 255 5.27 -7.63 -23.28
N ILE A 256 5.49 -6.56 -24.05
CA ILE A 256 6.50 -6.53 -25.11
C ILE A 256 7.75 -5.89 -24.49
N GLU A 257 8.76 -6.71 -24.22
CA GLU A 257 10.09 -6.32 -23.69
C GLU A 257 10.19 -6.11 -22.17
N PHE A 258 10.57 -7.19 -21.47
CA PHE A 258 11.42 -7.07 -20.29
C PHE A 258 12.84 -6.80 -20.79
N LYS A 259 13.28 -5.55 -20.78
CA LYS A 259 14.72 -5.26 -20.84
C LYS A 259 15.18 -5.13 -19.40
N PRO A 260 15.77 -6.18 -18.79
CA PRO A 260 16.30 -6.06 -17.45
C PRO A 260 17.32 -4.92 -17.46
N LYS A 261 16.98 -3.83 -16.80
CA LYS A 261 17.88 -2.71 -16.66
C LYS A 261 18.99 -3.14 -15.69
N PRO A 262 20.25 -2.82 -15.94
CA PRO A 262 21.29 -3.09 -14.95
C PRO A 262 20.94 -2.39 -13.64
N LEU A 263 21.07 -3.12 -12.52
CA LEU A 263 20.84 -2.59 -11.18
C LEU A 263 21.55 -1.26 -10.98
N THR A 264 20.85 -0.29 -10.41
CA THR A 264 21.42 0.99 -10.00
C THR A 264 22.49 0.78 -8.92
N LEU A 265 23.42 1.73 -8.75
CA LEU A 265 24.47 1.60 -7.73
C LEU A 265 23.87 1.41 -6.33
N THR A 266 22.75 2.08 -6.02
CA THR A 266 22.02 1.92 -4.75
C THR A 266 21.50 0.50 -4.57
N GLU A 267 20.83 -0.07 -5.59
CA GLU A 267 20.32 -1.44 -5.53
C GLU A 267 21.44 -2.49 -5.40
N LYS A 268 22.61 -2.24 -6.00
CA LYS A 268 23.79 -3.11 -5.82
C LYS A 268 24.32 -3.06 -4.40
N VAL A 269 24.40 -1.87 -3.80
CA VAL A 269 24.84 -1.69 -2.41
C VAL A 269 23.84 -2.35 -1.48
N ASP A 270 22.54 -2.09 -1.65
CA ASP A 270 21.49 -2.71 -0.85
C ASP A 270 21.52 -4.23 -0.96
N ALA A 271 21.71 -4.79 -2.15
CA ALA A 271 21.82 -6.25 -2.33
C ALA A 271 23.02 -6.87 -1.58
N VAL A 272 24.12 -6.13 -1.45
CA VAL A 272 25.30 -6.57 -0.68
C VAL A 272 25.07 -6.41 0.82
N VAL A 273 24.51 -5.27 1.25
CA VAL A 273 24.25 -4.94 2.66
C VAL A 273 23.13 -5.81 3.25
N THR A 274 22.12 -6.19 2.46
CA THR A 274 20.99 -7.03 2.91
C THR A 274 21.25 -8.53 2.74
N ASN A 275 22.41 -8.93 2.24
CA ASN A 275 22.76 -10.33 2.08
C ASN A 275 22.87 -11.02 3.46
N ARG A 276 22.26 -12.19 3.65
CA ARG A 276 22.26 -12.90 4.95
C ARG A 276 23.65 -13.20 5.52
N TYR A 277 24.65 -13.33 4.65
CA TYR A 277 26.02 -13.71 5.05
C TYR A 277 26.97 -12.52 5.12
N VAL A 278 26.82 -11.55 4.20
CA VAL A 278 27.71 -10.38 4.10
C VAL A 278 27.16 -9.18 4.87
N GLY A 279 25.84 -9.09 5.02
CA GLY A 279 25.16 -8.01 5.73
C GLY A 279 25.50 -7.99 7.22
N LEU A 280 25.59 -9.14 7.88
CA LEU A 280 25.93 -9.20 9.32
C LEU A 280 27.36 -8.70 9.60
N PRO A 281 28.42 -9.13 8.87
CA PRO A 281 29.75 -8.54 8.99
C PRO A 281 29.79 -7.04 8.69
N ILE A 282 29.11 -6.57 7.64
CA ILE A 282 29.07 -5.15 7.29
C ILE A 282 28.41 -4.34 8.40
N PHE A 283 27.29 -4.82 8.93
CA PHE A 283 26.58 -4.17 10.04
C PHE A 283 27.48 -4.05 11.28
N LEU A 284 28.17 -5.13 11.66
CA LEU A 284 29.10 -5.11 12.79
C LEU A 284 30.28 -4.16 12.55
N ALA A 285 30.82 -4.12 11.33
CA ALA A 285 31.89 -3.19 10.97
C ALA A 285 31.42 -1.72 11.03
N LEU A 286 30.20 -1.44 10.56
CA LEU A 286 29.62 -0.10 10.61
C LEU A 286 29.33 0.33 12.05
N MET A 287 28.74 -0.56 12.86
CA MET A 287 28.58 -0.34 14.31
C MET A 287 29.93 -0.08 14.99
N TYR A 288 30.96 -0.85 14.65
CA TYR A 288 32.31 -0.66 15.20
C TYR A 288 32.90 0.69 14.81
N ILE A 289 32.73 1.13 13.56
CA ILE A 289 33.18 2.45 13.11
C ILE A 289 32.45 3.56 13.87
N VAL A 290 31.11 3.48 14.00
CA VAL A 290 30.32 4.44 14.78
C VAL A 290 30.78 4.47 16.23
N PHE A 291 31.04 3.31 16.83
CA PHE A 291 31.57 3.19 18.17
C PHE A 291 32.95 3.85 18.31
N MET A 292 33.89 3.54 17.41
CA MET A 292 35.24 4.14 17.42
C MET A 292 35.19 5.65 17.19
N LEU A 293 34.33 6.11 16.29
CA LEU A 293 34.13 7.52 16.02
C LEU A 293 33.60 8.25 17.27
N THR A 294 32.63 7.64 17.95
CA THR A 294 31.98 8.24 19.13
C THR A 294 32.87 8.22 20.37
N PHE A 295 33.55 7.11 20.67
CA PHE A 295 34.28 6.94 21.92
C PHE A 295 35.76 7.27 21.83
N ASN A 296 36.36 7.12 20.66
CA ASN A 296 37.81 7.19 20.50
C ASN A 296 38.25 8.36 19.61
N TRP A 297 37.78 8.42 18.37
CA TRP A 297 38.29 9.40 17.40
C TRP A 297 37.77 10.82 17.63
N LEU A 298 36.51 10.99 18.00
CA LEU A 298 35.95 12.30 18.34
C LEU A 298 35.66 12.43 19.83
N GLY A 299 35.23 11.36 20.49
CA GLY A 299 34.84 11.38 21.91
C GLY A 299 35.96 11.83 22.84
N THR A 300 37.07 11.11 22.85
CA THR A 300 38.24 11.39 23.71
C THR A 300 38.86 12.76 23.47
N PRO A 301 39.25 13.16 22.24
CA PRO A 301 39.90 14.46 22.07
C PRO A 301 39.00 15.64 22.43
N LEU A 302 37.68 15.54 22.21
CA LEU A 302 36.74 16.57 22.64
C LEU A 302 36.53 16.58 24.15
N ALA A 303 36.53 15.41 24.81
CA ALA A 303 36.45 15.31 26.26
C ALA A 303 37.70 15.90 26.92
N ASP A 304 38.89 15.58 26.41
CA ASP A 304 40.17 16.06 26.93
C ASP A 304 40.30 17.58 26.76
N GLN A 305 39.84 18.13 25.63
CA GLN A 305 39.79 19.57 25.40
C GLN A 305 38.85 20.29 26.37
N LEU A 306 37.68 19.72 26.64
CA LEU A 306 36.75 20.28 27.63
C LEU A 306 37.37 20.20 29.03
N ASP A 307 37.92 19.06 29.41
CA ASP A 307 38.55 18.89 30.73
C ASP A 307 39.70 19.88 30.95
N THR A 308 40.55 20.09 29.92
CA THR A 308 41.62 21.10 29.95
C THR A 308 41.07 22.53 30.07
N PHE A 309 39.93 22.82 29.41
CA PHE A 309 39.29 24.14 29.50
C PHE A 309 38.69 24.40 30.89
N PHE A 310 38.01 23.40 31.47
CA PHE A 310 37.41 23.51 32.80
C PHE A 310 38.47 23.57 33.90
N SER A 311 39.51 22.73 33.84
CA SER A 311 40.55 22.65 34.87
C SER A 311 41.60 23.77 34.81
N GLY A 312 41.77 24.43 33.66
CA GLY A 312 42.71 25.53 33.50
C GLY A 312 42.01 26.88 33.35
N PRO A 313 41.81 27.40 32.12
CA PRO A 313 41.38 28.78 31.86
C PRO A 313 40.15 29.24 32.62
N LEU A 314 39.15 28.36 32.77
CA LEU A 314 37.91 28.70 33.47
C LEU A 314 38.11 28.78 34.98
N THR A 315 38.82 27.80 35.56
CA THR A 315 39.13 27.76 36.99
C THR A 315 40.06 28.92 37.38
N ASP A 316 41.08 29.21 36.58
CA ASP A 316 42.01 30.34 36.79
C ASP A 316 41.33 31.71 36.66
N TRP A 317 40.33 31.82 35.79
CA TRP A 317 39.56 33.05 35.64
C TRP A 317 38.60 33.24 36.83
N LEU A 318 37.93 32.17 37.26
CA LEU A 318 37.03 32.19 38.42
C LEU A 318 37.78 32.44 39.73
N SER A 319 38.95 31.84 39.94
CA SER A 319 39.77 32.06 41.14
C SER A 319 40.17 33.52 41.28
N ARG A 320 40.69 34.13 40.20
CA ARG A 320 41.04 35.57 40.19
C ARG A 320 39.85 36.49 40.47
N LEU A 321 38.65 36.10 40.03
CA LEU A 321 37.42 36.88 40.26
C LEU A 321 36.95 36.74 41.71
N LEU A 322 36.99 35.52 42.26
CA LEU A 322 36.67 35.23 43.67
C LEU A 322 37.65 35.90 44.63
N ASP A 323 38.95 35.90 44.31
CA ASP A 323 40.00 36.61 45.03
C ASP A 323 39.77 38.13 45.03
N TRP A 324 39.45 38.70 43.86
CA TRP A 324 39.16 40.14 43.75
C TRP A 324 37.89 40.53 44.52
N ALA A 325 36.91 39.63 44.62
CA ALA A 325 35.70 39.83 45.40
C ALA A 325 35.89 39.62 46.91
N GLY A 326 37.08 39.20 47.37
CA GLY A 326 37.38 38.94 48.78
C GLY A 326 36.63 37.72 49.34
N ALA A 327 36.39 36.71 48.50
CA ALA A 327 35.70 35.49 48.91
C ALA A 327 36.48 34.74 50.02
N SER A 328 35.75 34.06 50.91
CA SER A 328 36.41 33.22 51.92
C SER A 328 36.95 31.94 51.28
N PRO A 329 38.01 31.33 51.85
CA PRO A 329 38.60 30.09 51.32
C PRO A 329 37.60 28.93 51.16
N PHE A 330 36.54 28.94 51.98
CA PHE A 330 35.46 27.95 51.89
C PHE A 330 34.59 28.15 50.63
N ILE A 331 34.28 29.40 50.27
CA ILE A 331 33.45 29.71 49.10
C ILE A 331 34.23 29.43 47.82
N GLU A 332 35.53 29.73 47.82
CA GLU A 332 36.43 29.43 46.72
C GLU A 332 36.49 27.91 46.45
N ALA A 333 36.74 27.11 47.48
CA ALA A 333 36.74 25.65 47.38
C ALA A 333 35.38 25.09 46.93
N LEU A 334 34.27 25.63 47.43
CA LEU A 334 32.92 25.17 47.04
C LEU A 334 32.62 25.43 45.56
N VAL A 335 33.06 26.57 45.03
CA VAL A 335 32.79 26.95 43.63
C VAL A 335 33.74 26.25 42.68
N LEU A 336 35.05 26.26 42.95
CA LEU A 336 36.06 25.69 42.06
C LEU A 336 36.06 24.15 42.12
N ASP A 337 36.19 23.57 43.32
CA ASP A 337 36.30 22.11 43.47
C ASP A 337 34.94 21.41 43.51
N GLY A 338 33.88 22.13 43.87
CA GLY A 338 32.51 21.59 43.91
C GLY A 338 31.77 21.76 42.59
N ILE A 339 31.47 23.00 42.22
CA ILE A 339 30.56 23.31 41.11
C ILE A 339 31.27 23.16 39.76
N VAL A 340 32.46 23.75 39.59
CA VAL A 340 33.17 23.73 38.31
C VAL A 340 33.64 22.32 37.98
N ALA A 341 34.36 21.66 38.90
CA ALA A 341 34.79 20.27 38.71
C ALA A 341 33.60 19.30 38.54
N GLY A 342 32.53 19.46 39.33
CA GLY A 342 31.32 18.64 39.21
C GLY A 342 30.59 18.82 37.88
N SER A 343 30.50 20.06 37.38
CA SER A 343 29.86 20.36 36.09
C SER A 343 30.67 19.85 34.90
N ALA A 344 32.00 19.86 34.98
CA ALA A 344 32.89 19.30 33.95
C ALA A 344 32.69 17.79 33.80
N VAL A 345 32.66 17.07 34.93
CA VAL A 345 32.40 15.62 34.96
C VAL A 345 31.00 15.31 34.42
N TYR A 346 29.98 16.06 34.82
CA TYR A 346 28.62 15.88 34.34
C TYR A 346 28.48 16.12 32.82
N LEU A 347 29.07 17.20 32.28
CA LEU A 347 29.00 17.48 30.84
C LEU A 347 29.71 16.41 30.00
N CYS A 348 30.87 15.94 30.47
CA CYS A 348 31.63 14.87 29.81
C CYS A 348 30.86 13.54 29.80
N LEU A 349 30.16 13.21 30.89
CA LEU A 349 29.30 12.02 30.98
C LEU A 349 28.01 12.16 30.17
N TYR A 350 27.32 13.30 30.29
CA TYR A 350 26.06 13.57 29.59
C TYR A 350 26.24 13.51 28.07
N ARG A 351 27.35 14.04 27.55
CA ARG A 351 27.63 14.02 26.11
C ARG A 351 27.97 12.62 25.59
N LYS A 352 28.72 11.81 26.36
CA LYS A 352 28.94 10.39 26.04
C LYS A 352 27.62 9.61 25.99
N PHE A 353 26.70 9.88 26.91
CA PHE A 353 25.37 9.26 26.91
C PHE A 353 24.46 9.75 25.78
N SER A 354 24.40 11.06 25.54
CA SER A 354 23.54 11.65 24.50
C SER A 354 23.96 11.23 23.09
N PHE A 355 25.26 11.10 22.82
CA PHE A 355 25.77 10.60 21.54
C PHE A 355 25.54 9.09 21.37
N CYS A 356 25.59 8.32 22.47
CA CYS A 356 25.24 6.90 22.47
C CYS A 356 23.74 6.68 22.19
N SER A 357 22.87 7.51 22.77
CA SER A 357 21.44 7.50 22.45
C SER A 357 21.16 7.87 20.99
N PHE A 358 21.88 8.83 20.41
CA PHE A 358 21.74 9.19 19.00
C PHE A 358 22.27 8.08 18.05
N SER A 359 23.31 7.36 18.45
CA SER A 359 23.89 6.26 17.66
C SER A 359 23.08 4.95 17.71
N PHE A 360 22.18 4.80 18.68
CA PHE A 360 21.25 3.66 18.80
C PHE A 360 19.85 3.96 18.22
N LEU A 361 19.54 5.23 17.92
CA LEU A 361 18.26 5.67 17.35
C LEU A 361 18.31 5.96 15.84
N CYS A 362 19.48 5.90 15.22
CA CYS A 362 19.67 5.83 13.77
C CYS A 362 20.08 4.41 13.37
#